data_AF-A0A9D1GWY7-F1
#
_entry.id   AF-A0A9D1GWY7-F1
#
_cell.length_a   1.000
_cell.length_b   1.000
_cell.length_c   1.000
_cell.angle_alpha   90.00
_cell.angle_beta   90.00
_cell.angle_gamma   90.00
#
_symmetry.space_group_name_H-M   'P 1'
#
loop_
_entity.id
_entity.type
_entity.pdbx_description
1 polymer ?
#
loop_
_entity_poly.entity_id
_entity_poly.type
_entity_poly.pdbx_seq_one_letter_code
_entity_poly.pdbx_strand_id
1 'polypeptide(L)'
;MMRLLTIQPLRRGPLLIAAMVAAILAMMLPPTTAHAAAPTVIHIAPDGDDSGSGSEASPFRTLAKANAHLEETKPATDVEVRLAPGTYTETGTRWTYHSEHATLITGDGGTATFSGQDTYGNYILKFGPEGTDRVAMNLTVRHLGFTGSSNGLQVINATTVTLSSLVFNKIGTHYTGIGTGYAALSIQNVSGVGVWSPKFTDIVNTADQQGLVHAIYAANNADNITVHDPVVSRVSGDPLRFRNGSDNFVINGGSVSNSGRYSAFSEWYNDTIDEARSTGARFEGVSVTTQGFDAPLVHGRTACFASSAGTTPITPCSITDIP
;
A
#
# COMPACT_ATOMS: atom_id res chain seq x y z
N MET A 1 -20.81 82.08 59.36
CA MET A 1 -20.58 80.64 59.65
C MET A 1 -21.19 79.82 58.52
N MET A 2 -20.35 78.97 57.90
CA MET A 2 -20.65 77.80 57.04
C MET A 2 -21.90 77.82 56.13
N ARG A 3 -21.67 78.05 54.82
CA ARG A 3 -22.56 77.64 53.73
C ARG A 3 -22.42 76.12 53.51
N LEU A 4 -23.48 75.36 53.76
CA LEU A 4 -23.57 73.95 53.40
C LEU A 4 -23.87 73.82 51.90
N LEU A 5 -23.01 73.11 51.17
CA LEU A 5 -23.26 72.69 49.79
C LEU A 5 -24.23 71.50 49.76
N THR A 6 -25.29 71.63 48.98
CA THR A 6 -26.24 70.58 48.64
C THR A 6 -25.67 69.72 47.51
N ILE A 7 -25.37 68.45 47.78
CA ILE A 7 -24.93 67.47 46.76
C ILE A 7 -26.16 66.64 46.34
N GLN A 8 -26.50 66.67 45.05
CA GLN A 8 -27.57 65.87 44.44
C GLN A 8 -27.19 64.38 44.36
N PRO A 9 -28.15 63.44 44.51
CA PRO A 9 -27.91 62.03 44.26
C PRO A 9 -27.95 61.70 42.75
N LEU A 10 -26.95 60.94 42.31
CA LEU A 10 -26.84 60.33 40.97
C LEU A 10 -27.98 59.33 40.74
N ARG A 11 -28.83 59.57 39.74
CA ARG A 11 -29.74 58.58 39.15
C ARG A 11 -28.92 57.54 38.38
N ARG A 12 -28.78 56.33 38.92
CA ARG A 12 -28.32 55.14 38.19
C ARG A 12 -29.52 54.47 37.52
N GLY A 13 -29.62 54.59 36.20
CA GLY A 13 -30.64 53.94 35.38
C GLY A 13 -30.39 52.45 35.15
N PRO A 14 -31.43 51.65 34.86
CA PRO A 14 -31.33 50.20 34.69
C PRO A 14 -30.99 49.87 33.23
N LEU A 15 -29.70 49.81 32.88
CA LEU A 15 -29.27 49.42 31.53
C LEU A 15 -28.22 48.29 31.50
N LEU A 16 -28.00 47.62 32.65
CA LEU A 16 -27.02 46.52 32.78
C LEU A 16 -27.64 45.12 32.82
N ILE A 17 -28.97 44.98 32.85
CA ILE A 17 -29.62 43.65 32.99
C ILE A 17 -29.92 43.00 31.63
N ALA A 18 -30.09 43.78 30.55
CA ALA A 18 -30.42 43.21 29.24
C ALA A 18 -29.23 42.50 28.55
N ALA A 19 -27.98 42.86 28.87
CA ALA A 19 -26.79 42.26 28.25
C ALA A 19 -26.36 40.92 28.88
N MET A 20 -26.72 40.64 30.14
CA MET A 20 -26.40 39.37 30.80
C MET A 20 -27.36 38.22 30.43
N VAL A 21 -28.61 38.52 30.05
CA VAL A 21 -29.58 37.47 29.68
C VAL A 21 -29.27 36.86 28.31
N ALA A 22 -28.72 37.63 27.37
CA ALA A 22 -28.31 37.12 26.06
C ALA A 22 -27.06 36.21 26.13
N ALA A 23 -26.12 36.48 27.05
CA ALA A 23 -24.91 35.69 27.21
C ALA A 23 -25.16 34.32 27.88
N ILE A 24 -26.19 34.21 28.74
CA ILE A 24 -26.55 32.94 29.40
C ILE A 24 -27.35 32.04 28.43
N LEU A 25 -28.14 32.62 27.50
CA LEU A 25 -28.91 31.83 26.54
C LEU A 25 -28.03 31.16 25.46
N ALA A 26 -26.84 31.71 25.17
CA ALA A 26 -25.89 31.12 24.23
C ALA A 26 -25.14 29.89 24.81
N MET A 27 -25.08 29.73 26.13
CA MET A 27 -24.43 28.58 26.78
C MET A 27 -25.34 27.35 26.95
N MET A 28 -26.65 27.47 26.65
CA MET A 28 -27.60 26.35 26.71
C MET A 28 -27.82 25.66 25.37
N LEU A 29 -27.11 26.08 24.31
CA LEU A 29 -27.10 25.33 23.06
C LEU A 29 -26.29 24.05 23.30
N PRO A 30 -26.91 22.85 23.20
CA PRO A 30 -26.15 21.62 23.26
C PRO A 30 -25.06 21.68 22.19
N PRO A 31 -23.84 21.17 22.47
CA PRO A 31 -22.80 21.11 21.46
C PRO A 31 -23.39 20.41 20.24
N THR A 32 -23.46 21.12 19.13
CA THR A 32 -23.77 20.51 17.84
C THR A 32 -22.70 19.46 17.62
N THR A 33 -23.09 18.19 17.75
CA THR A 33 -22.25 17.07 17.33
C THR A 33 -22.00 17.27 15.84
N ALA A 34 -20.79 17.69 15.49
CA ALA A 34 -20.36 17.72 14.10
C ALA A 34 -20.45 16.28 13.59
N HIS A 35 -21.49 15.97 12.82
CA HIS A 35 -21.56 14.70 12.10
C HIS A 35 -20.42 14.74 11.09
N ALA A 36 -19.49 13.78 11.21
CA ALA A 36 -18.52 13.54 10.16
C ALA A 36 -19.30 13.34 8.85
N ALA A 37 -18.91 14.07 7.81
CA ALA A 37 -19.55 13.95 6.51
C ALA A 37 -19.40 12.51 6.02
N ALA A 38 -20.46 11.96 5.43
CA ALA A 38 -20.41 10.62 4.87
C ALA A 38 -19.34 10.52 3.78
N PRO A 39 -18.65 9.37 3.66
CA PRO A 39 -17.65 9.18 2.62
C PRO A 39 -18.31 9.25 1.22
N THR A 40 -17.54 9.71 0.25
CA THR A 40 -17.88 9.58 -1.17
C THR A 40 -17.62 8.13 -1.59
N VAL A 41 -18.67 7.43 -2.04
CA VAL A 41 -18.58 6.01 -2.41
C VAL A 41 -18.67 5.87 -3.94
N ILE A 42 -17.70 5.18 -4.52
CA ILE A 42 -17.65 4.79 -5.93
C ILE A 42 -17.73 3.28 -6.03
N HIS A 43 -18.66 2.77 -6.83
CA HIS A 43 -18.83 1.35 -7.10
C HIS A 43 -18.24 0.98 -8.46
N ILE A 44 -17.54 -0.16 -8.48
CA ILE A 44 -16.95 -0.74 -9.69
C ILE A 44 -17.38 -2.20 -9.80
N ALA A 45 -17.82 -2.65 -10.97
CA ALA A 45 -18.19 -4.04 -11.22
C ALA A 45 -17.57 -4.55 -12.54
N PRO A 46 -17.24 -5.85 -12.66
CA PRO A 46 -16.69 -6.41 -13.91
C PRO A 46 -17.60 -6.20 -15.13
N ASP A 47 -18.91 -6.20 -14.92
CA ASP A 47 -19.96 -5.97 -15.90
C ASP A 47 -20.52 -4.53 -15.88
N GLY A 48 -19.86 -3.61 -15.16
CA GLY A 48 -20.22 -2.21 -15.10
C GLY A 48 -19.98 -1.45 -16.43
N ASP A 49 -20.24 -0.15 -16.40
CA ASP A 49 -20.07 0.74 -17.55
C ASP A 49 -19.34 2.04 -17.15
N ASP A 50 -18.22 2.32 -17.82
CA ASP A 50 -17.44 3.55 -17.58
C ASP A 50 -18.14 4.83 -18.08
N SER A 51 -19.24 4.68 -18.83
CA SER A 51 -20.16 5.78 -19.16
C SER A 51 -21.18 6.08 -18.06
N GLY A 52 -21.31 5.19 -17.07
CA GLY A 52 -22.22 5.32 -15.93
C GLY A 52 -21.81 6.40 -14.93
N SER A 53 -22.46 6.42 -13.78
CA SER A 53 -22.21 7.42 -12.73
C SER A 53 -21.27 6.95 -11.63
N GLY A 54 -20.94 5.66 -11.56
CA GLY A 54 -20.16 5.09 -10.46
C GLY A 54 -20.99 4.85 -9.19
N SER A 55 -22.32 5.00 -9.27
CA SER A 55 -23.22 4.63 -8.18
C SER A 55 -23.42 3.12 -8.12
N GLU A 56 -23.97 2.60 -7.03
CA GLU A 56 -24.29 1.17 -6.90
C GLU A 56 -25.20 0.64 -8.02
N ALA A 57 -26.16 1.46 -8.47
CA ALA A 57 -27.09 1.09 -9.55
C ALA A 57 -26.49 1.25 -10.97
N SER A 58 -25.37 1.98 -11.10
CA SER A 58 -24.67 2.22 -12.37
C SER A 58 -23.16 2.26 -12.11
N PRO A 59 -22.55 1.13 -11.71
CA PRO A 59 -21.16 1.08 -11.31
C PRO A 59 -20.25 1.33 -12.51
N PHE A 60 -19.08 1.91 -12.25
CA PHE A 60 -18.03 1.94 -13.26
C PHE A 60 -17.55 0.53 -13.57
N ARG A 61 -16.90 0.35 -14.72
CA ARG A 61 -16.29 -0.93 -15.06
C ARG A 61 -14.84 -1.03 -14.60
N THR A 62 -14.13 0.10 -14.60
CA THR A 62 -12.69 0.15 -14.40
C THR A 62 -12.27 1.04 -13.24
N LEU A 63 -11.17 0.66 -12.60
CA LEU A 63 -10.46 1.46 -11.61
C LEU A 63 -9.89 2.74 -12.24
N ALA A 64 -9.49 2.68 -13.52
CA ALA A 64 -9.06 3.86 -14.27
C ALA A 64 -10.14 4.95 -14.34
N LYS A 65 -11.40 4.57 -14.58
CA LYS A 65 -12.52 5.51 -14.60
C LYS A 65 -12.79 6.10 -13.22
N ALA A 66 -12.77 5.28 -12.16
CA ALA A 66 -12.92 5.77 -10.79
C ALA A 66 -11.82 6.78 -10.41
N ASN A 67 -10.56 6.47 -10.75
CA ASN A 67 -9.43 7.38 -10.53
C ASN A 67 -9.66 8.73 -11.23
N ALA A 68 -10.01 8.72 -12.52
CA ALA A 68 -10.27 9.92 -13.28
C ALA A 68 -11.43 10.75 -12.70
N HIS A 69 -12.52 10.09 -12.28
CA HIS A 69 -13.66 10.76 -11.67
C HIS A 69 -13.30 11.46 -10.36
N LEU A 70 -12.48 10.83 -9.52
CA LEU A 70 -12.04 11.41 -8.25
C LEU A 70 -11.05 12.56 -8.44
N GLU A 71 -10.15 12.47 -9.42
CA GLU A 71 -9.26 13.57 -9.82
C GLU A 71 -10.02 14.79 -10.32
N GLU A 72 -11.16 14.58 -11.00
CA GLU A 72 -12.03 15.64 -11.49
C GLU A 72 -12.87 16.26 -10.36
N THR A 73 -13.52 15.42 -9.55
CA THR A 73 -14.49 15.88 -8.53
C THR A 73 -13.83 16.38 -7.25
N LYS A 74 -12.67 15.82 -6.90
CA LYS A 74 -11.90 16.13 -5.68
C LYS A 74 -12.79 16.24 -4.43
N PRO A 75 -13.41 15.13 -3.99
CA PRO A 75 -14.29 15.16 -2.84
C PRO A 75 -13.62 15.74 -1.59
N ALA A 76 -14.37 16.51 -0.80
CA ALA A 76 -13.94 17.06 0.48
C ALA A 76 -14.23 16.12 1.67
N THR A 77 -14.37 14.82 1.38
CA THR A 77 -14.68 13.75 2.34
C THR A 77 -13.80 12.54 2.06
N ASP A 78 -13.77 11.59 2.99
CA ASP A 78 -13.14 10.29 2.76
C ASP A 78 -13.75 9.61 1.52
N VAL A 79 -12.94 8.82 0.83
CA VAL A 79 -13.33 8.12 -0.40
C VAL A 79 -13.31 6.62 -0.17
N GLU A 80 -14.38 5.95 -0.59
CA GLU A 80 -14.45 4.50 -0.68
C GLU A 80 -14.67 4.06 -2.13
N VAL A 81 -13.77 3.24 -2.65
CA VAL A 81 -13.91 2.54 -3.92
C VAL A 81 -14.22 1.08 -3.63
N ARG A 82 -15.43 0.65 -3.96
CA ARG A 82 -15.95 -0.68 -3.70
C ARG A 82 -16.01 -1.48 -5.00
N LEU A 83 -15.23 -2.54 -5.08
CA LEU A 83 -15.16 -3.44 -6.22
C LEU A 83 -16.03 -4.66 -5.95
N ALA A 84 -17.02 -4.90 -6.81
CA ALA A 84 -17.79 -6.13 -6.77
C ALA A 84 -16.88 -7.36 -7.00
N PRO A 85 -17.23 -8.54 -6.47
CA PRO A 85 -16.46 -9.75 -6.72
C PRO A 85 -16.44 -10.10 -8.21
N GLY A 86 -15.30 -10.61 -8.68
CA GLY A 86 -15.18 -11.10 -10.05
C GLY A 86 -13.80 -10.85 -10.64
N THR A 87 -13.69 -11.05 -11.96
CA THR A 87 -12.44 -10.88 -12.70
C THR A 87 -12.45 -9.60 -13.49
N TYR A 88 -11.47 -8.74 -13.22
CA TYR A 88 -11.20 -7.50 -13.93
C TYR A 88 -10.06 -7.73 -14.92
N THR A 89 -10.27 -7.43 -16.19
CA THR A 89 -9.26 -7.59 -17.24
C THR A 89 -8.53 -6.29 -17.56
N GLU A 90 -8.73 -5.23 -16.77
CA GLU A 90 -7.95 -4.01 -16.91
C GLU A 90 -6.50 -4.27 -16.47
N THR A 91 -5.56 -3.73 -17.24
CA THR A 91 -4.12 -3.92 -17.00
C THR A 91 -3.37 -2.62 -17.27
N GLY A 92 -2.32 -2.36 -16.49
CA GLY A 92 -1.49 -1.17 -16.61
C GLY A 92 -2.13 0.09 -16.03
N THR A 93 -3.26 -0.04 -15.33
CA THR A 93 -3.91 1.09 -14.67
C THR A 93 -3.00 1.67 -13.59
N ARG A 94 -2.77 2.97 -13.66
CA ARG A 94 -2.11 3.75 -12.60
C ARG A 94 -3.16 4.57 -11.87
N TRP A 95 -3.24 4.36 -10.57
CA TRP A 95 -4.02 5.17 -9.65
C TRP A 95 -3.17 6.33 -9.14
N THR A 96 -3.66 7.54 -9.32
CA THR A 96 -2.95 8.79 -8.98
C THR A 96 -3.70 9.65 -7.99
N TYR A 97 -5.01 9.41 -7.81
CA TYR A 97 -5.83 10.18 -6.90
C TYR A 97 -5.29 10.06 -5.47
N HIS A 98 -5.11 11.22 -4.86
CA HIS A 98 -4.71 11.38 -3.47
C HIS A 98 -5.39 12.62 -2.91
N SER A 99 -5.64 12.61 -1.61
CA SER A 99 -6.18 13.75 -0.88
C SER A 99 -5.70 13.72 0.57
N GLU A 100 -5.98 14.77 1.33
CA GLU A 100 -5.77 14.77 2.78
C GLU A 100 -6.72 13.80 3.50
N HIS A 101 -7.85 13.46 2.87
CA HIS A 101 -8.84 12.50 3.35
C HIS A 101 -8.43 11.05 3.03
N ALA A 102 -8.94 10.11 3.83
CA ALA A 102 -8.63 8.71 3.66
C ALA A 102 -9.21 8.17 2.34
N THR A 103 -8.44 7.33 1.65
CA THR A 103 -8.92 6.59 0.47
C THR A 103 -8.87 5.10 0.77
N LEU A 104 -10.02 4.43 0.69
CA LEU A 104 -10.14 2.98 0.79
C LEU A 104 -10.48 2.40 -0.58
N ILE A 105 -9.69 1.44 -1.05
CA ILE A 105 -9.98 0.61 -2.22
C ILE A 105 -10.16 -0.83 -1.75
N THR A 106 -11.35 -1.41 -1.95
CA THR A 106 -11.70 -2.71 -1.36
C THR A 106 -12.52 -3.57 -2.30
N GLY A 107 -12.24 -4.87 -2.32
CA GLY A 107 -13.23 -5.87 -2.75
C GLY A 107 -14.38 -5.93 -1.76
N ASP A 108 -15.63 -5.91 -2.25
CA ASP A 108 -16.86 -5.96 -1.46
C ASP A 108 -17.43 -7.38 -1.47
N GLY A 109 -17.66 -7.98 -0.30
CA GLY A 109 -18.29 -9.31 -0.18
C GLY A 109 -17.55 -10.51 -0.81
N GLY A 110 -16.34 -10.33 -1.34
CA GLY A 110 -15.55 -11.36 -2.01
C GLY A 110 -14.25 -10.80 -2.63
N THR A 111 -13.49 -11.63 -3.35
CA THR A 111 -12.22 -11.20 -3.96
C THR A 111 -12.44 -10.60 -5.35
N ALA A 112 -12.15 -9.29 -5.50
CA ALA A 112 -11.99 -8.64 -6.80
C ALA A 112 -10.60 -8.99 -7.36
N THR A 113 -10.54 -9.78 -8.44
CA THR A 113 -9.27 -10.27 -9.01
C THR A 113 -8.94 -9.56 -10.30
N PHE A 114 -7.82 -8.86 -10.34
CA PHE A 114 -7.26 -8.32 -11.56
C PHE A 114 -6.43 -9.39 -12.28
N SER A 115 -6.71 -9.57 -13.58
CA SER A 115 -6.10 -10.60 -14.39
C SER A 115 -5.43 -10.03 -15.63
N GLY A 116 -4.15 -10.35 -15.81
CA GLY A 116 -3.42 -10.11 -17.05
C GLY A 116 -3.72 -11.12 -18.17
N GLN A 117 -4.69 -12.03 -17.97
CA GLN A 117 -5.11 -13.05 -18.94
C GLN A 117 -3.94 -13.87 -19.52
N ASP A 118 -2.93 -14.14 -18.70
CA ASP A 118 -1.69 -14.85 -19.07
C ASP A 118 -0.95 -14.22 -20.27
N THR A 119 -1.21 -12.95 -20.57
CA THR A 119 -0.70 -12.26 -21.78
C THR A 119 -0.20 -10.85 -21.47
N TYR A 120 -0.15 -10.47 -20.19
CA TYR A 120 0.30 -9.13 -19.78
C TYR A 120 1.70 -9.13 -19.17
N GLY A 121 2.62 -8.39 -19.80
CA GLY A 121 4.06 -8.40 -19.51
C GLY A 121 4.55 -7.36 -18.49
N ASN A 122 3.66 -6.75 -17.70
CA ASN A 122 4.01 -5.67 -16.76
C ASN A 122 3.19 -5.78 -15.45
N TYR A 123 3.27 -4.78 -14.57
CA TYR A 123 2.45 -4.66 -13.36
C TYR A 123 1.01 -4.37 -13.73
N ILE A 124 0.08 -5.22 -13.27
CA ILE A 124 -1.35 -5.08 -13.56
C ILE A 124 -1.87 -3.75 -13.04
N LEU A 125 -1.51 -3.38 -11.80
CA LEU A 125 -1.87 -2.10 -11.18
C LEU A 125 -0.64 -1.38 -10.62
N LYS A 126 -0.72 -0.05 -10.62
CA LYS A 126 0.26 0.83 -9.99
C LYS A 126 -0.45 1.84 -9.09
N PHE A 127 -0.13 1.86 -7.79
CA PHE A 127 -0.58 2.89 -6.86
C PHE A 127 0.51 3.93 -6.68
N GLY A 128 0.17 5.16 -7.01
CA GLY A 128 0.98 6.35 -6.78
C GLY A 128 1.35 7.09 -8.07
N PRO A 129 1.74 8.37 -7.92
CA PRO A 129 1.94 9.30 -9.02
C PRO A 129 3.16 8.96 -9.87
N GLU A 130 3.20 9.55 -11.07
CA GLU A 130 4.44 9.64 -11.86
C GLU A 130 5.36 10.71 -11.27
N GLY A 131 6.67 10.48 -11.37
CA GLY A 131 7.68 11.37 -10.80
C GLY A 131 7.82 11.28 -9.28
N THR A 132 8.90 11.82 -8.74
CA THR A 132 9.29 11.71 -7.32
C THR A 132 8.70 12.80 -6.42
N ASP A 133 8.08 13.83 -7.01
CA ASP A 133 7.72 15.07 -6.30
C ASP A 133 6.32 15.03 -5.67
N ARG A 134 5.61 13.90 -5.83
CA ARG A 134 4.26 13.69 -5.32
C ARG A 134 4.23 12.41 -4.53
N VAL A 135 3.58 12.45 -3.38
CA VAL A 135 3.46 11.31 -2.48
C VAL A 135 1.99 10.99 -2.36
N ALA A 136 1.56 9.81 -2.82
CA ALA A 136 0.23 9.31 -2.47
C ALA A 136 0.19 9.07 -0.96
N MET A 137 -0.82 9.60 -0.26
CA MET A 137 -0.95 9.50 1.20
C MET A 137 -2.30 8.90 1.58
N ASN A 138 -2.39 8.33 2.79
CA ASN A 138 -3.64 7.87 3.42
C ASN A 138 -4.43 6.84 2.58
N LEU A 139 -3.71 5.92 1.94
CA LEU A 139 -4.28 4.90 1.08
C LEU A 139 -4.39 3.56 1.80
N THR A 140 -5.58 2.98 1.81
CA THR A 140 -5.82 1.59 2.22
C THR A 140 -6.30 0.77 1.04
N VAL A 141 -5.67 -0.38 0.79
CA VAL A 141 -6.06 -1.33 -0.25
C VAL A 141 -6.29 -2.70 0.38
N ARG A 142 -7.44 -3.31 0.14
CA ARG A 142 -7.75 -4.62 0.71
C ARG A 142 -8.63 -5.53 -0.14
N HIS A 143 -8.53 -6.84 0.13
CA HIS A 143 -9.35 -7.87 -0.52
C HIS A 143 -9.23 -7.93 -2.06
N LEU A 144 -8.04 -7.64 -2.59
CA LEU A 144 -7.77 -7.70 -4.03
C LEU A 144 -6.93 -8.94 -4.38
N GLY A 145 -7.21 -9.51 -5.55
CA GLY A 145 -6.47 -10.59 -6.18
C GLY A 145 -5.69 -10.13 -7.42
N PHE A 146 -4.56 -10.75 -7.72
CA PHE A 146 -3.73 -10.48 -8.89
C PHE A 146 -3.27 -11.79 -9.52
N THR A 147 -3.46 -11.95 -10.83
CA THR A 147 -3.09 -13.18 -11.52
C THR A 147 -2.80 -13.03 -13.02
N GLY A 148 -2.03 -13.97 -13.57
CA GLY A 148 -1.85 -14.14 -15.01
C GLY A 148 -1.11 -12.98 -15.67
N SER A 149 -0.10 -12.46 -15.00
CA SER A 149 0.76 -11.37 -15.50
C SER A 149 2.21 -11.62 -15.11
N SER A 150 3.15 -10.94 -15.76
CA SER A 150 4.56 -11.04 -15.36
C SER A 150 4.83 -10.33 -14.03
N ASN A 151 4.02 -9.34 -13.66
CA ASN A 151 4.13 -8.63 -12.37
C ASN A 151 2.74 -8.30 -11.80
N GLY A 152 2.59 -8.29 -10.48
CA GLY A 152 1.31 -8.06 -9.82
C GLY A 152 1.01 -6.56 -9.60
N LEU A 153 1.19 -6.11 -8.37
CA LEU A 153 0.94 -4.75 -7.91
C LEU A 153 2.25 -3.99 -7.69
N GLN A 154 2.30 -2.74 -8.12
CA GLN A 154 3.36 -1.80 -7.73
C GLN A 154 2.78 -0.70 -6.85
N VAL A 155 3.42 -0.40 -5.73
CA VAL A 155 3.23 0.81 -4.94
C VAL A 155 4.48 1.66 -5.10
N ILE A 156 4.31 2.91 -5.52
CA ILE A 156 5.44 3.77 -5.88
C ILE A 156 5.16 5.23 -5.51
N ASN A 157 6.18 5.95 -5.01
CA ASN A 157 6.05 7.38 -4.66
C ASN A 157 4.88 7.61 -3.68
N ALA A 158 4.87 6.90 -2.56
CA ALA A 158 3.76 6.93 -1.60
C ALA A 158 4.25 6.92 -0.15
N THR A 159 3.41 7.38 0.77
CA THR A 159 3.65 7.27 2.21
C THR A 159 2.35 6.93 2.91
N THR A 160 2.42 6.29 4.07
CA THR A 160 1.23 5.92 4.85
C THR A 160 0.27 5.06 4.02
N VAL A 161 0.76 3.92 3.55
CA VAL A 161 -0.04 2.96 2.77
C VAL A 161 -0.31 1.71 3.61
N THR A 162 -1.56 1.27 3.59
CA THR A 162 -2.01 0.04 4.25
C THR A 162 -2.48 -0.96 3.20
N LEU A 163 -1.83 -2.12 3.12
CA LEU A 163 -2.21 -3.20 2.22
C LEU A 163 -2.65 -4.41 3.04
N SER A 164 -3.85 -4.94 2.84
CA SER A 164 -4.30 -6.09 3.64
C SER A 164 -5.09 -7.12 2.83
N SER A 165 -4.93 -8.40 3.18
CA SER A 165 -5.67 -9.50 2.53
C SER A 165 -5.53 -9.49 1.00
N LEU A 166 -4.31 -9.23 0.52
CA LEU A 166 -3.99 -9.28 -0.90
C LEU A 166 -3.58 -10.70 -1.31
N VAL A 167 -4.04 -11.15 -2.47
CA VAL A 167 -3.72 -12.47 -3.01
C VAL A 167 -3.02 -12.35 -4.36
N PHE A 168 -1.85 -12.94 -4.47
CA PHE A 168 -1.07 -13.01 -5.71
C PHE A 168 -0.91 -14.47 -6.11
N ASN A 169 -1.33 -14.80 -7.33
CA ASN A 169 -1.32 -16.17 -7.83
C ASN A 169 -0.93 -16.20 -9.31
N LYS A 170 -0.02 -17.09 -9.71
CA LYS A 170 0.43 -17.21 -11.11
C LYS A 170 0.97 -15.89 -11.65
N ILE A 171 2.02 -15.39 -11.01
CA ILE A 171 2.74 -14.18 -11.45
C ILE A 171 4.12 -14.59 -11.97
N GLY A 172 4.55 -14.01 -13.08
CA GLY A 172 5.87 -14.22 -13.66
C GLY A 172 5.84 -14.84 -15.05
N THR A 173 7.01 -14.86 -15.69
CA THR A 173 7.14 -15.22 -17.10
C THR A 173 6.86 -16.69 -17.40
N HIS A 174 6.82 -17.57 -16.39
CA HIS A 174 6.38 -18.94 -16.57
C HIS A 174 4.93 -19.05 -17.05
N TYR A 175 4.07 -18.12 -16.60
CA TYR A 175 2.64 -18.13 -16.94
C TYR A 175 2.34 -17.35 -18.21
N THR A 176 3.07 -16.26 -18.44
CA THR A 176 2.78 -15.35 -19.56
C THR A 176 3.64 -15.58 -20.81
N GLY A 177 4.83 -16.16 -20.64
CA GLY A 177 5.83 -16.28 -21.71
C GLY A 177 6.39 -14.94 -22.22
N ILE A 178 6.06 -13.80 -21.58
CA ILE A 178 6.44 -12.47 -22.06
C ILE A 178 6.92 -11.54 -20.96
N GLY A 179 7.65 -10.49 -21.35
CA GLY A 179 8.16 -9.46 -20.44
C GLY A 179 9.22 -9.99 -19.47
N THR A 180 9.36 -9.31 -18.34
CA THR A 180 10.25 -9.72 -17.25
C THR A 180 9.46 -9.69 -15.96
N GLY A 181 9.49 -10.80 -15.20
CA GLY A 181 8.89 -10.86 -13.88
C GLY A 181 9.88 -10.39 -12.82
N TYR A 182 9.53 -9.32 -12.12
CA TYR A 182 10.31 -8.73 -11.03
C TYR A 182 9.65 -8.95 -9.68
N ALA A 183 8.33 -8.72 -9.60
CA ALA A 183 7.64 -8.88 -8.32
C ALA A 183 6.13 -9.13 -8.46
N ALA A 184 5.61 -9.92 -7.52
CA ALA A 184 4.18 -9.95 -7.25
C ALA A 184 3.73 -8.65 -6.56
N LEU A 185 4.42 -8.22 -5.51
CA LEU A 185 4.27 -6.91 -4.89
C LEU A 185 5.59 -6.14 -4.96
N SER A 186 5.61 -5.04 -5.71
CA SER A 186 6.74 -4.10 -5.73
C SER A 186 6.42 -2.87 -4.90
N ILE A 187 7.38 -2.44 -4.08
CA ILE A 187 7.29 -1.24 -3.25
C ILE A 187 8.52 -0.39 -3.56
N GLN A 188 8.35 0.81 -4.11
CA GLN A 188 9.49 1.63 -4.57
C GLN A 188 9.36 3.10 -4.22
N ASN A 189 10.41 3.70 -3.65
CA ASN A 189 10.39 5.10 -3.23
C ASN A 189 9.16 5.42 -2.36
N VAL A 190 9.04 4.67 -1.27
CA VAL A 190 7.85 4.64 -0.42
C VAL A 190 8.29 4.57 1.03
N SER A 191 7.59 5.26 1.95
CA SER A 191 7.85 5.14 3.38
C SER A 191 6.60 4.81 4.19
N GLY A 192 6.75 4.03 5.26
CA GLY A 192 5.66 3.79 6.20
C GLY A 192 4.53 2.96 5.59
N VAL A 193 4.83 1.73 5.19
CA VAL A 193 3.85 0.78 4.66
C VAL A 193 3.67 -0.37 5.62
N GLY A 194 2.41 -0.66 5.93
CA GLY A 194 2.03 -1.93 6.53
C GLY A 194 1.41 -2.85 5.50
N VAL A 195 1.81 -4.12 5.52
CA VAL A 195 1.24 -5.18 4.69
C VAL A 195 0.76 -6.32 5.59
N TRP A 196 -0.54 -6.60 5.64
CA TRP A 196 -1.12 -7.59 6.55
C TRP A 196 -1.67 -8.80 5.82
N SER A 197 -1.21 -9.97 6.24
CA SER A 197 -1.63 -11.29 5.78
C SER A 197 -1.66 -11.43 4.24
N PRO A 198 -0.63 -10.97 3.50
CA PRO A 198 -0.60 -11.18 2.06
C PRO A 198 -0.34 -12.66 1.73
N LYS A 199 -0.98 -13.16 0.68
CA LYS A 199 -0.77 -14.52 0.18
C LYS A 199 -0.10 -14.49 -1.19
N PHE A 200 1.01 -15.20 -1.30
CA PHE A 200 1.76 -15.37 -2.53
C PHE A 200 1.87 -16.86 -2.86
N THR A 201 1.37 -17.22 -4.03
CA THR A 201 1.46 -18.59 -4.54
C THR A 201 1.88 -18.51 -5.99
N ASP A 202 2.76 -19.41 -6.43
CA ASP A 202 3.04 -19.56 -7.86
C ASP A 202 3.59 -18.26 -8.48
N ILE A 203 4.71 -17.79 -7.92
CA ILE A 203 5.43 -16.59 -8.38
C ILE A 203 6.71 -17.05 -9.09
N VAL A 204 6.59 -17.31 -10.39
CA VAL A 204 7.57 -18.13 -11.14
C VAL A 204 7.92 -17.48 -12.47
N ASN A 205 9.23 -17.31 -12.69
CA ASN A 205 9.78 -17.00 -14.00
C ASN A 205 10.27 -18.26 -14.71
N THR A 206 10.45 -18.16 -16.03
CA THR A 206 11.15 -19.18 -16.84
C THR A 206 12.59 -19.39 -16.37
N ALA A 207 13.20 -20.53 -16.75
CA ALA A 207 14.48 -21.01 -16.25
C ALA A 207 15.61 -19.97 -16.28
N ASP A 208 15.70 -19.20 -17.35
CA ASP A 208 16.70 -18.15 -17.58
C ASP A 208 16.51 -16.90 -16.69
N GLN A 209 15.31 -16.73 -16.13
CA GLN A 209 14.90 -15.56 -15.34
C GLN A 209 14.44 -15.90 -13.92
N GLN A 210 14.53 -17.17 -13.50
CA GLN A 210 13.99 -17.66 -12.23
C GLN A 210 14.35 -16.78 -11.04
N GLY A 211 15.61 -16.35 -10.94
CA GLY A 211 16.13 -15.56 -9.83
C GLY A 211 15.69 -14.09 -9.78
N LEU A 212 14.95 -13.61 -10.79
CA LEU A 212 14.55 -12.20 -10.93
C LEU A 212 13.21 -11.85 -10.30
N VAL A 213 12.32 -12.83 -10.11
CA VAL A 213 10.97 -12.58 -9.57
C VAL A 213 10.90 -12.84 -8.07
N HIS A 214 10.21 -11.95 -7.37
CA HIS A 214 10.06 -11.98 -5.91
C HIS A 214 8.59 -11.94 -5.52
N ALA A 215 8.24 -12.48 -4.35
CA ALA A 215 6.90 -12.23 -3.78
C ALA A 215 6.78 -10.77 -3.37
N ILE A 216 7.76 -10.26 -2.63
CA ILE A 216 7.88 -8.84 -2.29
C ILE A 216 9.25 -8.32 -2.70
N TYR A 217 9.25 -7.20 -3.42
CA TYR A 217 10.46 -6.49 -3.80
C TYR A 217 10.38 -5.02 -3.40
N ALA A 218 11.08 -4.67 -2.32
CA ALA A 218 11.23 -3.31 -1.83
C ALA A 218 12.53 -2.69 -2.40
N ALA A 219 12.46 -1.54 -3.05
CA ALA A 219 13.65 -0.95 -3.65
C ALA A 219 13.63 0.57 -3.69
N ASN A 220 14.80 1.19 -3.87
CA ASN A 220 14.96 2.61 -4.13
C ASN A 220 14.36 3.47 -3.01
N ASN A 221 14.97 3.41 -1.81
CA ASN A 221 14.50 4.13 -0.62
C ASN A 221 13.07 3.74 -0.22
N ALA A 222 12.82 2.42 -0.14
CA ALA A 222 11.59 1.87 0.38
C ALA A 222 11.74 1.62 1.90
N ASP A 223 11.41 2.63 2.70
CA ASP A 223 11.76 2.67 4.13
C ASP A 223 10.58 2.35 5.05
N ASN A 224 10.88 1.80 6.23
CA ASN A 224 9.88 1.57 7.29
C ASN A 224 8.70 0.72 6.79
N ILE A 225 9.03 -0.36 6.09
CA ILE A 225 8.05 -1.30 5.54
C ILE A 225 7.91 -2.47 6.53
N THR A 226 6.69 -2.76 6.97
CA THR A 226 6.41 -3.90 7.86
C THR A 226 5.41 -4.83 7.21
N VAL A 227 5.77 -6.11 7.11
CA VAL A 227 4.91 -7.17 6.56
C VAL A 227 4.58 -8.15 7.67
N HIS A 228 3.28 -8.33 7.94
CA HIS A 228 2.76 -9.21 8.97
C HIS A 228 2.15 -10.47 8.36
N ASP A 229 2.54 -11.61 8.91
CA ASP A 229 2.00 -12.93 8.62
C ASP A 229 1.87 -13.27 7.12
N PRO A 230 2.91 -13.05 6.29
CA PRO A 230 2.85 -13.44 4.89
C PRO A 230 2.77 -14.96 4.75
N VAL A 231 1.98 -15.44 3.79
CA VAL A 231 2.00 -16.85 3.36
C VAL A 231 2.62 -16.92 1.98
N VAL A 232 3.84 -17.43 1.89
CA VAL A 232 4.63 -17.49 0.67
C VAL A 232 4.88 -18.93 0.27
N SER A 233 4.55 -19.26 -0.98
CA SER A 233 4.78 -20.60 -1.54
C SER A 233 5.13 -20.54 -3.01
N ARG A 234 6.05 -21.41 -3.45
CA ARG A 234 6.45 -21.56 -4.85
C ARG A 234 6.90 -20.26 -5.51
N VAL A 235 7.95 -19.64 -4.97
CA VAL A 235 8.62 -18.47 -5.56
C VAL A 235 9.97 -18.84 -6.12
N SER A 236 10.21 -18.63 -7.43
CA SER A 236 11.44 -19.09 -8.10
C SER A 236 12.68 -18.26 -7.79
N GLY A 237 12.52 -16.99 -7.43
CA GLY A 237 13.60 -16.16 -6.88
C GLY A 237 13.58 -16.15 -5.37
N ASP A 238 14.42 -15.31 -4.76
CA ASP A 238 14.39 -15.10 -3.30
C ASP A 238 13.09 -14.36 -2.94
N PRO A 239 12.18 -14.94 -2.14
CA PRO A 239 10.80 -14.48 -2.10
C PRO A 239 10.65 -13.09 -1.51
N LEU A 240 11.45 -12.75 -0.51
CA LEU A 240 11.41 -11.47 0.18
C LEU A 240 12.74 -10.78 -0.10
N ARG A 241 12.71 -9.66 -0.85
CA ARG A 241 13.94 -8.96 -1.23
C ARG A 241 13.83 -7.46 -1.06
N PHE A 242 14.92 -6.87 -0.58
CA PHE A 242 15.11 -5.42 -0.52
C PHE A 242 16.38 -4.96 -1.24
N ARG A 243 16.42 -3.69 -1.66
CA ARG A 243 17.49 -3.11 -2.47
C ARG A 243 17.64 -1.60 -2.31
N ASN A 244 18.85 -1.10 -2.54
CA ASN A 244 19.16 0.32 -2.78
C ASN A 244 18.57 1.26 -1.71
N GLY A 245 19.19 1.25 -0.53
CA GLY A 245 18.86 2.15 0.58
C GLY A 245 17.46 1.98 1.15
N SER A 246 16.89 0.76 1.13
CA SER A 246 15.55 0.48 1.65
C SER A 246 15.60 0.03 3.11
N ASP A 247 15.60 0.99 4.02
CA ASP A 247 15.89 0.78 5.44
C ASP A 247 14.66 0.30 6.25
N ASN A 248 14.93 -0.41 7.34
CA ASN A 248 13.92 -0.90 8.29
C ASN A 248 12.83 -1.75 7.63
N PHE A 249 13.21 -2.64 6.71
CA PHE A 249 12.29 -3.63 6.15
C PHE A 249 12.11 -4.82 7.11
N VAL A 250 10.92 -4.94 7.66
CA VAL A 250 10.60 -5.92 8.70
C VAL A 250 9.56 -6.91 8.19
N ILE A 251 9.84 -8.20 8.36
CA ILE A 251 8.87 -9.28 8.21
C ILE A 251 8.62 -9.88 9.58
N ASN A 252 7.36 -9.96 9.98
CA ASN A 252 6.95 -10.47 11.28
C ASN A 252 5.93 -11.60 11.09
N GLY A 253 6.27 -12.80 11.56
CA GLY A 253 5.42 -13.98 11.49
C GLY A 253 5.32 -14.59 10.09
N GLY A 254 4.32 -15.47 9.90
CA GLY A 254 4.02 -16.10 8.62
C GLY A 254 4.93 -17.27 8.24
N SER A 255 4.91 -17.61 6.95
CA SER A 255 5.59 -18.79 6.42
C SER A 255 6.13 -18.62 5.00
N VAL A 256 7.27 -19.25 4.74
CA VAL A 256 7.89 -19.37 3.42
C VAL A 256 8.17 -20.84 3.15
N SER A 257 7.59 -21.38 2.07
CA SER A 257 7.72 -22.79 1.70
C SER A 257 8.03 -22.96 0.22
N ASN A 258 8.87 -23.94 -0.14
CA ASN A 258 9.23 -24.25 -1.54
C ASN A 258 9.55 -22.99 -2.35
N SER A 259 10.30 -22.06 -1.77
CA SER A 259 10.52 -20.72 -2.30
C SER A 259 11.93 -20.28 -2.00
N GLY A 260 12.51 -19.51 -2.90
CA GLY A 260 13.90 -19.08 -2.79
C GLY A 260 14.79 -19.84 -3.75
N ARG A 261 15.68 -19.10 -4.40
CA ARG A 261 16.78 -19.64 -5.19
C ARG A 261 18.04 -19.77 -4.35
N TYR A 262 18.31 -18.76 -3.54
CA TYR A 262 19.48 -18.68 -2.69
C TYR A 262 19.11 -18.56 -1.22
N SER A 263 18.17 -17.69 -0.88
CA SER A 263 17.68 -17.51 0.50
C SER A 263 16.19 -17.18 0.54
N ALA A 264 15.59 -17.28 1.74
CA ALA A 264 14.20 -16.88 1.95
C ALA A 264 14.04 -15.34 2.05
N PHE A 265 15.01 -14.67 2.66
CA PHE A 265 15.06 -13.22 2.77
C PHE A 265 16.41 -12.70 2.28
N SER A 266 16.40 -11.67 1.44
CA SER A 266 17.65 -11.20 0.81
C SER A 266 17.75 -9.68 0.66
N GLU A 267 18.98 -9.20 0.75
CA GLU A 267 19.39 -7.90 0.21
C GLU A 267 20.04 -8.11 -1.16
N TRP A 268 19.77 -7.22 -2.11
CA TRP A 268 20.62 -7.07 -3.28
C TRP A 268 20.88 -5.58 -3.53
N TYR A 269 22.10 -5.18 -3.88
CA TYR A 269 22.39 -3.82 -4.33
C TYR A 269 23.45 -3.81 -5.44
N ASN A 270 23.40 -2.78 -6.27
CA ASN A 270 24.35 -2.56 -7.35
C ASN A 270 25.49 -1.64 -6.92
N ASP A 271 26.58 -2.26 -6.50
CA ASP A 271 27.84 -1.59 -6.11
C ASP A 271 28.65 -1.03 -7.28
N THR A 272 28.18 -1.19 -8.52
CA THR A 272 28.82 -0.58 -9.71
C THR A 272 28.16 0.72 -10.15
N ILE A 273 26.98 1.07 -9.60
CA ILE A 273 26.27 2.32 -9.91
C ILE A 273 25.88 3.12 -8.65
N ASP A 274 26.68 3.00 -7.58
CA ASP A 274 26.48 3.70 -6.30
C ASP A 274 25.11 3.48 -5.64
N GLU A 275 24.52 2.28 -5.76
CA GLU A 275 23.36 1.94 -4.91
C GLU A 275 23.80 1.83 -3.44
N ALA A 276 22.94 2.33 -2.55
CA ALA A 276 23.20 2.26 -1.12
C ALA A 276 22.87 0.86 -0.57
N ARG A 277 23.69 0.40 0.40
CA ARG A 277 23.31 -0.70 1.29
C ARG A 277 22.08 -0.30 2.08
N SER A 278 21.21 -1.27 2.34
CA SER A 278 20.08 -1.07 3.23
C SER A 278 20.38 -1.62 4.63
N THR A 279 19.72 -1.05 5.62
CA THR A 279 20.01 -1.26 7.05
C THR A 279 18.74 -1.52 7.84
N GLY A 280 18.88 -2.08 9.05
CA GLY A 280 17.75 -2.27 9.97
C GLY A 280 16.74 -3.35 9.54
N ALA A 281 17.04 -4.16 8.53
CA ALA A 281 16.16 -5.23 8.08
C ALA A 281 16.04 -6.33 9.13
N ARG A 282 14.80 -6.78 9.41
CA ARG A 282 14.52 -7.82 10.42
C ARG A 282 13.56 -8.88 9.90
N PHE A 283 13.87 -10.13 10.21
CA PHE A 283 13.11 -11.31 9.84
C PHE A 283 12.74 -12.07 11.11
N GLU A 284 11.51 -11.90 11.58
CA GLU A 284 11.11 -12.21 12.96
C GLU A 284 9.98 -13.24 12.97
N GLY A 285 10.17 -14.38 13.65
CA GLY A 285 9.14 -15.40 13.85
C GLY A 285 8.63 -16.07 12.57
N VAL A 286 9.39 -16.00 11.47
CA VAL A 286 8.97 -16.51 10.16
C VAL A 286 9.37 -17.98 10.02
N SER A 287 8.39 -18.84 9.77
CA SER A 287 8.63 -20.26 9.51
C SER A 287 9.16 -20.45 8.08
N VAL A 288 10.33 -21.09 7.92
CA VAL A 288 10.96 -21.31 6.61
C VAL A 288 11.28 -22.79 6.42
N THR A 289 10.86 -23.37 5.30
CA THR A 289 11.31 -24.72 4.91
C THR A 289 12.72 -24.69 4.34
N THR A 290 13.51 -25.73 4.57
CA THR A 290 14.86 -25.85 3.98
C THR A 290 14.84 -26.04 2.45
N GLN A 291 13.71 -26.52 1.92
CA GLN A 291 13.45 -26.64 0.49
C GLN A 291 13.16 -25.26 -0.12
N GLY A 292 13.99 -24.85 -1.08
CA GLY A 292 13.73 -23.72 -1.97
C GLY A 292 12.81 -24.13 -3.13
N PHE A 293 12.76 -23.34 -4.21
CA PHE A 293 11.78 -23.56 -5.29
C PHE A 293 11.92 -24.93 -5.98
N ASP A 294 13.11 -25.24 -6.46
CA ASP A 294 13.45 -26.46 -7.19
C ASP A 294 14.61 -27.24 -6.54
N ALA A 295 15.31 -26.62 -5.59
CA ALA A 295 16.42 -27.20 -4.83
C ALA A 295 16.42 -26.64 -3.39
N PRO A 296 17.16 -27.24 -2.46
CA PRO A 296 17.38 -26.67 -1.14
C PRO A 296 17.96 -25.24 -1.20
N LEU A 297 17.63 -24.40 -0.21
CA LEU A 297 18.16 -23.04 -0.10
C LEU A 297 19.69 -23.06 0.03
N VAL A 298 20.39 -22.40 -0.90
CA VAL A 298 21.85 -22.41 -0.96
C VAL A 298 22.48 -21.75 0.27
N HIS A 299 21.92 -20.62 0.71
CA HIS A 299 22.45 -19.80 1.81
C HIS A 299 21.52 -19.79 3.04
N GLY A 300 20.50 -20.65 3.05
CA GLY A 300 19.55 -20.76 4.16
C GLY A 300 18.56 -19.60 4.22
N ARG A 301 18.31 -19.07 5.42
CA ARG A 301 17.21 -18.11 5.67
C ARG A 301 17.51 -16.71 5.13
N THR A 302 18.73 -16.23 5.29
CA THR A 302 19.11 -14.85 4.95
C THR A 302 20.39 -14.80 4.11
N ALA A 303 20.46 -13.85 3.19
CA ALA A 303 21.67 -13.58 2.42
C ALA A 303 21.70 -12.13 1.92
N CYS A 304 22.88 -11.56 1.78
CA CYS A 304 23.07 -10.23 1.21
C CYS A 304 23.97 -10.33 -0.01
N PHE A 305 23.64 -9.65 -1.10
CA PHE A 305 24.35 -9.74 -2.38
C PHE A 305 24.75 -8.36 -2.90
N ALA A 306 25.91 -8.31 -3.55
CA ALA A 306 26.37 -7.16 -4.34
C ALA A 306 26.47 -7.56 -5.81
N SER A 307 26.23 -6.63 -6.74
CA SER A 307 26.31 -6.93 -8.17
C SER A 307 27.68 -7.46 -8.61
N SER A 308 28.77 -6.96 -8.04
CA SER A 308 30.14 -7.43 -8.32
C SER A 308 30.44 -8.84 -7.80
N ALA A 309 29.71 -9.30 -6.77
CA ALA A 309 29.89 -10.60 -6.13
C ALA A 309 29.05 -11.72 -6.77
N GLY A 310 28.18 -11.38 -7.73
CA GLY A 310 27.28 -12.31 -8.39
C GLY A 310 26.37 -13.02 -7.39
N THR A 311 26.53 -14.33 -7.25
CA THR A 311 25.72 -15.18 -6.36
C THR A 311 26.39 -15.47 -5.01
N THR A 312 27.57 -14.90 -4.77
CA THR A 312 28.31 -15.07 -3.52
C THR A 312 27.81 -14.06 -2.49
N PRO A 313 27.35 -14.50 -1.31
CA PRO A 313 26.93 -13.57 -0.27
C PRO A 313 28.08 -12.72 0.22
N ILE A 314 27.79 -11.46 0.52
CA ILE A 314 28.75 -10.53 1.13
C ILE A 314 28.63 -10.57 2.66
N THR A 315 29.75 -10.27 3.32
CA THR A 315 29.83 -10.22 4.78
C THR A 315 30.41 -8.88 5.25
N PRO A 316 29.82 -8.23 6.28
CA PRO A 316 28.62 -8.67 7.01
C PRO A 316 27.32 -8.48 6.20
N CYS A 317 26.32 -9.32 6.50
CA CYS A 317 24.95 -9.13 6.03
C CYS A 317 24.17 -8.32 7.09
N SER A 318 23.45 -7.28 6.66
CA SER A 318 22.76 -6.34 7.54
C SER A 318 21.39 -6.82 8.02
N ILE A 319 21.02 -8.06 7.70
CA ILE A 319 19.75 -8.67 8.08
C ILE A 319 19.87 -9.28 9.48
N THR A 320 18.95 -8.91 10.37
CA THR A 320 18.75 -9.60 11.65
C THR A 320 17.69 -10.68 11.48
N ASP A 321 18.04 -11.94 11.77
CA ASP A 321 17.13 -13.09 11.75
C ASP A 321 16.82 -13.52 13.18
N ILE A 322 15.54 -13.52 13.54
CA ILE A 322 15.00 -13.92 14.84
C ILE A 322 13.99 -15.04 14.56
N PRO A 323 14.43 -16.31 14.52
CA PRO A 323 13.58 -17.45 14.16
C PRO A 323 12.34 -17.62 15.03
#